data_AF-A0A1E1M4D0-F1
#
_entry.id   AF-A0A1E1M4D0-F1
#
_cell.length_a   1.000
_cell.length_b   1.000
_cell.length_c   1.000
_cell.angle_alpha   90.00
_cell.angle_beta   90.00
_cell.angle_gamma   90.00
#
_symmetry.space_group_name_H-M   'P 1'
#
loop_
_entity.id
_entity.type
_entity.pdbx_description
1 polymer ?
#
loop_
_entity_poly.entity_id
_entity_poly.type
_entity_poly.pdbx_seq_one_letter_code
_entity_poly.pdbx_strand_id
1 'polypeptide(L)'
;MRTNPRTSFIAALAASLVRYGNGNAAGAVDLGWYAPNATEINDLTKVLTGEGVYGFIYNSSTVPVSEYGTYNWCNMPHVRATEYKKPSAEFKLQYVEVIQRHHKRTVYAANAFPVESYGWDCHDEGLFYYGEPKAGHRSAHTYWQGFRSAQNPFVPSGFLGSCQFPQITKEGLDDSWQHGKDLYGVYHDMLGFLPETANEKVTFRVTQNVITSEVAGMTLNGMFGIEGDHPLMINPTGYDSLEPTYSCPASSSLFSAIRSSPNWTNHLTAASGVFSALDNISRVPINDSGFHASFDHYYDNLSARQCHAKPLPCKLVNGVNSTTCIDQNLADDVYRLGHFEYSQIYRGDPRSLAASYTSQGVWIGELTAHIRELINGTSDVIYRHNVAHDGTMSRILSLLQLDVMVWPGMGSEVVFELYKKGNPATPTSATATSTPTPTKECARDNCLRQFIQESAKVSSFCPSYTASSAIATATLPTFVSQCGGSASRVSSACSCLVTPTSSSAASTPTPTAGGSASGYYMRVLWKGQPLRSSNPSLGLMDMVPLETVLAYFDGLVGVGASLIKGKCNGSIPV
;
A
#
# COMPACT_ATOMS: atom_id res chain seq x y z
N MET A 1 -27.87 45.99 18.48
CA MET A 1 -26.74 45.11 18.10
C MET A 1 -27.20 43.67 18.23
N ARG A 2 -27.54 43.02 17.12
CA ARG A 2 -27.96 41.61 17.11
C ARG A 2 -26.73 40.77 16.83
N THR A 3 -26.29 39.99 17.81
CA THR A 3 -25.23 39.00 17.65
C THR A 3 -25.75 37.85 16.81
N ASN A 4 -24.99 37.48 15.77
CA ASN A 4 -25.34 36.44 14.82
C ASN A 4 -25.08 35.06 15.46
N PRO A 5 -26.07 34.17 15.60
CA PRO A 5 -25.89 32.86 16.25
C PRO A 5 -24.90 31.94 15.50
N ARG A 6 -24.58 32.22 14.23
CA ARG A 6 -23.58 31.47 13.45
C ARG A 6 -22.14 31.73 13.89
N THR A 7 -21.79 32.94 14.35
CA THR A 7 -20.43 33.25 14.80
C THR A 7 -20.11 32.64 16.17
N SER A 8 -21.10 32.49 17.05
CA SER A 8 -20.92 31.83 18.36
C SER A 8 -20.79 30.30 18.26
N PHE A 9 -21.42 29.67 17.26
CA PHE A 9 -21.27 28.23 17.01
C PHE A 9 -19.92 27.86 16.37
N ILE A 10 -19.41 28.71 15.47
CA ILE A 10 -18.10 28.53 14.83
C ILE A 10 -16.95 28.72 15.83
N ALA A 11 -17.07 29.68 16.76
CA ALA A 11 -16.08 29.90 17.81
C ALA A 11 -16.03 28.74 18.83
N ALA A 12 -17.17 28.08 19.11
CA ALA A 12 -17.23 26.94 20.01
C ALA A 12 -16.63 25.66 19.39
N LEU A 13 -16.79 25.43 18.07
CA LEU A 13 -16.18 24.29 17.36
C LEU A 13 -14.66 24.46 17.14
N ALA A 14 -14.22 25.68 16.82
CA ALA A 14 -12.79 25.99 16.70
C ALA A 14 -12.06 25.88 18.06
N ALA A 15 -12.73 26.27 19.16
CA ALA A 15 -12.20 26.10 20.51
C ALA A 15 -12.17 24.64 20.98
N SER A 16 -13.07 23.76 20.50
CA SER A 16 -12.98 22.33 20.79
C SER A 16 -11.79 21.66 20.09
N LEU A 17 -11.45 22.03 18.85
CA LEU A 17 -10.31 21.40 18.17
C LEU A 17 -8.95 21.90 18.69
N VAL A 18 -8.86 23.15 19.16
CA VAL A 18 -7.64 23.69 19.78
C VAL A 18 -7.47 23.20 21.24
N ARG A 19 -8.55 22.91 21.96
CA ARG A 19 -8.48 22.39 23.35
C ARG A 19 -8.26 20.88 23.44
N TYR A 20 -8.44 20.12 22.37
CA TYR A 20 -8.09 18.68 22.34
C TYR A 20 -6.61 18.41 21.99
N GLY A 21 -5.80 19.45 21.80
CA GLY A 21 -4.34 19.35 21.78
C GLY A 21 -3.72 19.06 23.16
N ASN A 22 -4.50 19.08 24.25
CA ASN A 22 -4.05 18.73 25.59
C ASN A 22 -5.09 17.86 26.32
N GLY A 23 -4.83 16.55 26.35
CA GLY A 23 -5.28 15.66 27.42
C GLY A 23 -6.63 14.96 27.24
N ASN A 24 -6.53 13.63 27.12
CA ASN A 24 -7.53 12.60 27.45
C ASN A 24 -8.63 12.29 26.43
N ALA A 25 -8.33 11.38 25.49
CA ALA A 25 -9.17 10.22 25.12
C ALA A 25 -8.57 9.32 24.00
N ALA A 26 -7.35 9.53 23.53
CA ALA A 26 -6.59 8.48 22.85
C ALA A 26 -5.63 7.87 23.87
N GLY A 27 -5.59 6.53 24.00
CA GLY A 27 -4.44 5.89 24.65
C GLY A 27 -3.16 6.42 24.00
N ALA A 28 -2.07 6.55 24.78
CA ALA A 28 -0.82 7.11 24.27
C ALA A 28 -0.43 6.42 22.94
N VAL A 29 -0.50 7.16 21.83
CA VAL A 29 -0.16 6.64 20.51
C VAL A 29 1.35 6.42 20.49
N ASP A 30 1.74 5.19 20.16
CA ASP A 30 3.14 4.81 20.14
C ASP A 30 3.82 5.27 18.84
N LEU A 31 4.85 6.12 18.99
CA LEU A 31 5.64 6.66 17.89
C LEU A 31 6.94 5.87 17.64
N GLY A 32 7.18 4.81 18.42
CA GLY A 32 8.34 3.96 18.32
C GLY A 32 8.38 3.16 17.02
N TRP A 33 9.59 2.74 16.64
CA TRP A 33 9.80 1.77 15.58
C TRP A 33 9.51 0.36 16.10
N TYR A 34 8.75 -0.40 15.31
CA TYR A 34 8.46 -1.80 15.51
C TYR A 34 9.05 -2.59 14.36
N ALA A 35 9.68 -3.72 14.62
CA ALA A 35 10.27 -4.56 13.57
C ALA A 35 9.20 -5.09 12.60
N PRO A 36 9.53 -5.25 11.29
CA PRO A 36 8.67 -5.99 10.36
C PRO A 36 8.57 -7.47 10.74
N ASN A 37 7.61 -8.20 10.17
CA ASN A 37 7.50 -9.64 10.34
C ASN A 37 8.78 -10.34 9.85
N ALA A 38 9.24 -11.34 10.60
CA ALA A 38 10.30 -12.23 10.13
C ALA A 38 9.75 -13.13 9.02
N THR A 39 10.34 -13.02 7.82
CA THR A 39 9.95 -13.76 6.62
C THR A 39 11.20 -14.25 5.90
N GLU A 40 11.03 -15.00 4.81
CA GLU A 40 12.16 -15.36 3.94
C GLU A 40 12.78 -14.17 3.18
N ILE A 41 12.08 -13.03 3.11
CA ILE A 41 12.57 -11.80 2.44
C ILE A 41 13.65 -11.10 3.28
N ASN A 42 13.58 -11.19 4.61
CA ASN A 42 14.51 -10.51 5.53
C ASN A 42 15.43 -11.46 6.30
N ASP A 43 15.49 -12.72 5.88
CA ASP A 43 16.43 -13.72 6.36
C ASP A 43 17.52 -13.94 5.30
N LEU A 44 18.69 -13.35 5.52
CA LEU A 44 19.79 -13.38 4.55
C LEU A 44 20.21 -14.81 4.15
N THR A 45 20.11 -15.77 5.07
CA THR A 45 20.44 -17.16 4.73
C THR A 45 19.47 -17.70 3.70
N LYS A 46 18.16 -17.50 3.93
CA LYS A 46 17.11 -17.94 2.99
C LYS A 46 17.14 -17.16 1.68
N VAL A 47 17.51 -15.88 1.71
CA VAL A 47 17.70 -15.07 0.50
C VAL A 47 18.76 -15.67 -0.41
N LEU A 48 19.90 -16.09 0.17
CA LEU A 48 21.05 -16.62 -0.58
C LEU A 48 20.89 -18.08 -1.00
N THR A 49 20.15 -18.90 -0.25
CA THR A 49 19.96 -20.33 -0.54
C THR A 49 18.59 -20.66 -1.13
N GLY A 50 17.72 -19.67 -1.27
CA GLY A 50 16.35 -19.85 -1.77
C GLY A 50 16.32 -20.10 -3.27
N GLU A 51 15.23 -20.70 -3.75
CA GLU A 51 14.95 -20.89 -5.17
C GLU A 51 13.78 -20.00 -5.59
N GLY A 52 13.80 -19.50 -6.83
CA GLY A 52 12.74 -18.65 -7.38
C GLY A 52 12.54 -17.33 -6.61
N VAL A 53 11.40 -16.67 -6.83
CA VAL A 53 11.15 -15.32 -6.30
C VAL A 53 9.89 -15.24 -5.45
N TYR A 54 9.72 -16.15 -4.49
CA TYR A 54 8.56 -16.13 -3.57
C TYR A 54 7.19 -16.21 -4.28
N GLY A 55 7.16 -16.77 -5.49
CA GLY A 55 5.97 -16.79 -6.35
C GLY A 55 5.64 -15.44 -7.00
N PHE A 56 6.55 -14.48 -6.98
CA PHE A 56 6.38 -13.16 -7.57
C PHE A 56 6.48 -13.19 -9.10
N ILE A 57 5.85 -12.21 -9.74
CA ILE A 57 5.75 -12.13 -11.20
C ILE A 57 6.66 -11.01 -11.72
N TYR A 58 7.49 -11.34 -12.71
CA TYR A 58 8.49 -10.43 -13.31
C TYR A 58 8.42 -10.35 -14.84
N ASN A 59 7.53 -11.10 -15.47
CA ASN A 59 7.52 -11.32 -16.92
C ASN A 59 6.22 -10.92 -17.62
N SER A 60 5.25 -10.34 -16.88
CA SER A 60 3.96 -9.94 -17.46
C SER A 60 3.28 -8.87 -16.61
N SER A 61 2.68 -7.87 -17.28
CA SER A 61 1.74 -6.95 -16.63
C SER A 61 0.35 -7.57 -16.46
N THR A 62 0.01 -8.57 -17.29
CA THR A 62 -1.29 -9.27 -17.23
C THR A 62 -1.17 -10.53 -16.39
N VAL A 63 -2.04 -10.68 -15.39
CA VAL A 63 -2.11 -11.88 -14.55
C VAL A 63 -3.51 -12.50 -14.63
N PRO A 64 -3.64 -13.85 -14.62
CA PRO A 64 -4.94 -14.49 -14.50
C PRO A 64 -5.71 -13.95 -13.28
N VAL A 65 -7.04 -13.85 -13.39
CA VAL A 65 -7.89 -13.32 -12.30
C VAL A 65 -7.68 -14.09 -11.00
N SER A 66 -7.45 -15.42 -11.08
CA SER A 66 -7.19 -16.28 -9.92
C SER A 66 -5.87 -15.99 -9.19
N GLU A 67 -4.93 -15.30 -9.84
CA GLU A 67 -3.60 -15.00 -9.31
C GLU A 67 -3.43 -13.53 -8.92
N TYR A 68 -4.43 -12.68 -9.19
CA TYR A 68 -4.38 -11.27 -8.84
C TYR A 68 -4.26 -11.07 -7.33
N GLY A 69 -3.49 -10.06 -6.92
CA GLY A 69 -3.07 -9.84 -5.54
C GLY A 69 -1.66 -10.37 -5.25
N THR A 70 -1.16 -11.32 -6.06
CA THR A 70 0.25 -11.73 -6.06
C THR A 70 1.13 -10.52 -6.39
N TYR A 71 2.30 -10.40 -5.75
CA TYR A 71 3.24 -9.34 -6.11
C TYR A 71 3.67 -9.49 -7.57
N ASN A 72 3.57 -8.40 -8.32
CA ASN A 72 3.96 -8.34 -9.71
C ASN A 72 4.81 -7.08 -9.91
N TRP A 73 6.08 -7.27 -10.24
CA TRP A 73 7.01 -6.17 -10.50
C TRP A 73 6.57 -5.31 -11.69
N CYS A 74 5.99 -5.92 -12.72
CA CYS A 74 5.64 -5.24 -13.96
C CYS A 74 4.38 -4.38 -13.85
N ASN A 75 3.41 -4.83 -13.07
CA ASN A 75 2.17 -4.10 -12.78
C ASN A 75 1.59 -4.58 -11.45
N MET A 76 1.82 -3.82 -10.39
CA MET A 76 1.42 -4.19 -9.04
C MET A 76 -0.10 -4.27 -8.91
N PRO A 77 -0.63 -5.23 -8.12
CA PRO A 77 -2.03 -5.18 -7.72
C PRO A 77 -2.35 -3.85 -7.05
N HIS A 78 -3.56 -3.38 -7.25
CA HIS A 78 -4.05 -2.07 -6.82
C HIS A 78 -5.56 -2.14 -6.59
N VAL A 79 -6.18 -1.03 -6.18
CA VAL A 79 -7.61 -0.91 -6.01
C VAL A 79 -8.32 -1.16 -7.35
N ARG A 80 -9.11 -2.23 -7.39
CA ARG A 80 -10.03 -2.53 -8.49
C ARG A 80 -11.32 -3.16 -7.97
N ALA A 81 -12.39 -3.05 -8.75
CA ALA A 81 -13.74 -3.41 -8.30
C ALA A 81 -13.89 -4.86 -7.82
N THR A 82 -13.17 -5.80 -8.41
CA THR A 82 -13.33 -7.24 -8.09
C THR A 82 -12.87 -7.60 -6.67
N GLU A 83 -11.76 -7.03 -6.18
CA GLU A 83 -11.16 -7.36 -4.87
C GLU A 83 -11.46 -6.31 -3.81
N TYR A 84 -12.02 -5.16 -4.20
CA TYR A 84 -12.31 -4.09 -3.28
C TYR A 84 -13.38 -4.51 -2.26
N LYS A 85 -12.98 -4.51 -0.98
CA LYS A 85 -13.88 -4.81 0.12
C LYS A 85 -14.61 -3.56 0.55
N LYS A 86 -15.87 -3.44 0.12
CA LYS A 86 -16.74 -2.31 0.50
C LYS A 86 -16.95 -2.29 2.03
N PRO A 87 -16.70 -1.15 2.72
CA PRO A 87 -17.03 -1.01 4.14
C PRO A 87 -18.51 -1.21 4.42
N SER A 88 -18.84 -1.47 5.69
CA SER A 88 -20.24 -1.58 6.11
C SER A 88 -21.01 -0.27 5.82
N ALA A 89 -22.32 -0.39 5.61
CA ALA A 89 -23.15 0.72 5.13
C ALA A 89 -23.21 1.95 6.07
N GLU A 90 -22.81 1.78 7.34
CA GLU A 90 -22.68 2.87 8.32
C GLU A 90 -21.49 3.80 8.03
N PHE A 91 -20.49 3.36 7.28
CA PHE A 91 -19.36 4.20 6.88
C PHE A 91 -19.61 4.82 5.51
N LYS A 92 -19.51 6.14 5.44
CA LYS A 92 -19.61 6.91 4.19
C LYS A 92 -18.25 7.50 3.85
N LEU A 93 -17.75 7.20 2.65
CA LEU A 93 -16.49 7.75 2.14
C LEU A 93 -16.60 9.27 2.00
N GLN A 94 -15.58 10.00 2.41
CA GLN A 94 -15.54 11.47 2.42
C GLN A 94 -14.35 12.03 1.66
N TYR A 95 -13.23 11.29 1.62
CA TYR A 95 -11.98 11.72 1.02
C TYR A 95 -11.17 10.53 0.52
N VAL A 96 -10.44 10.71 -0.57
CA VAL A 96 -9.44 9.76 -1.06
C VAL A 96 -8.19 10.52 -1.49
N GLU A 97 -7.04 10.11 -0.99
CA GLU A 97 -5.73 10.56 -1.50
C GLU A 97 -4.89 9.35 -1.87
N VAL A 98 -4.56 9.25 -3.15
CA VAL A 98 -3.73 8.20 -3.73
C VAL A 98 -2.32 8.72 -3.90
N ILE A 99 -1.35 7.88 -3.56
CA ILE A 99 0.03 8.04 -4.00
C ILE A 99 0.47 6.76 -4.71
N GLN A 100 0.87 6.88 -5.98
CA GLN A 100 1.29 5.77 -6.83
C GLN A 100 2.72 5.95 -7.31
N ARG A 101 3.44 4.85 -7.51
CA ARG A 101 4.67 4.83 -8.33
C ARG A 101 4.28 4.94 -9.81
N HIS A 102 5.14 5.55 -10.62
CA HIS A 102 5.04 5.42 -12.07
C HIS A 102 4.96 3.94 -12.52
N HIS A 103 4.45 3.69 -13.73
CA HIS A 103 4.33 2.35 -14.31
C HIS A 103 5.61 1.92 -15.04
N LYS A 104 5.50 0.78 -15.73
CA LYS A 104 6.55 0.10 -16.47
C LYS A 104 7.30 1.03 -17.44
N ARG A 105 8.62 1.04 -17.31
CA ARG A 105 9.55 1.92 -18.05
C ARG A 105 10.79 1.15 -18.50
N THR A 106 11.55 1.75 -19.41
CA THR A 106 12.93 1.33 -19.68
C THR A 106 13.80 1.50 -18.41
N VAL A 107 14.99 0.90 -18.43
CA VAL A 107 15.97 1.03 -17.33
C VAL A 107 16.42 2.48 -17.14
N TYR A 108 16.91 2.82 -15.95
CA TYR A 108 17.71 4.04 -15.82
C TYR A 108 19.02 3.89 -16.59
N ALA A 109 19.48 4.97 -17.24
CA ALA A 109 20.75 4.94 -18.00
C ALA A 109 21.95 4.53 -17.12
N ALA A 110 21.98 4.95 -15.86
CA ALA A 110 23.02 4.60 -14.89
C ALA A 110 23.02 3.11 -14.50
N ASN A 111 21.91 2.40 -14.74
CA ASN A 111 21.73 0.99 -14.43
C ASN A 111 22.00 0.09 -15.64
N ALA A 112 22.30 0.67 -16.81
CA ALA A 112 22.71 -0.08 -17.97
C ALA A 112 24.12 -0.67 -17.78
N PHE A 113 24.36 -1.87 -18.32
CA PHE A 113 25.70 -2.45 -18.29
C PHE A 113 26.66 -1.65 -19.19
N PRO A 114 27.98 -1.68 -18.96
CA PRO A 114 28.93 -0.96 -19.81
C PRO A 114 28.76 -1.26 -21.31
N VAL A 115 28.43 -2.51 -21.63
CA VAL A 115 28.07 -2.93 -22.98
C VAL A 115 26.84 -3.81 -22.95
N GLU A 116 25.84 -3.46 -23.75
CA GLU A 116 24.60 -4.20 -23.86
C GLU A 116 24.57 -5.13 -25.07
N SER A 117 24.06 -6.35 -24.86
CA SER A 117 24.02 -7.42 -25.88
C SER A 117 23.04 -7.17 -27.02
N TYR A 118 22.16 -6.17 -26.86
CA TYR A 118 21.16 -5.76 -27.82
C TYR A 118 20.72 -4.33 -27.55
N GLY A 119 20.05 -3.74 -28.53
CA GLY A 119 19.45 -2.42 -28.39
C GLY A 119 18.03 -2.44 -27.81
N TRP A 120 17.55 -1.28 -27.38
CA TRP A 120 16.16 -1.05 -26.97
C TRP A 120 15.59 0.11 -27.79
N ASP A 121 14.57 -0.21 -28.58
CA ASP A 121 13.87 0.75 -29.42
C ASP A 121 12.46 1.02 -28.90
N CYS A 122 12.04 2.29 -28.96
CA CYS A 122 10.77 2.80 -28.48
C CYS A 122 10.10 3.60 -29.61
N HIS A 123 9.57 2.87 -30.60
CA HIS A 123 8.94 3.46 -31.80
C HIS A 123 7.42 3.47 -31.75
N ASP A 124 6.84 2.88 -30.71
CA ASP A 124 5.41 2.62 -30.52
C ASP A 124 4.74 3.62 -29.58
N GLU A 125 5.44 4.69 -29.20
CA GLU A 125 4.91 5.80 -28.41
C GLU A 125 5.54 7.14 -28.81
N GLY A 126 4.89 8.24 -28.40
CA GLY A 126 5.41 9.59 -28.57
C GLY A 126 5.56 10.28 -27.22
N LEU A 127 6.73 10.86 -26.96
CA LEU A 127 6.97 11.67 -25.75
C LEU A 127 6.58 13.12 -26.00
N PHE A 128 5.39 13.52 -25.55
CA PHE A 128 4.89 14.87 -25.78
C PHE A 128 5.54 15.86 -24.81
N TYR A 129 6.43 16.70 -25.35
CA TYR A 129 7.17 17.71 -24.60
C TYR A 129 7.12 19.06 -25.33
N TYR A 130 6.09 19.84 -25.05
CA TYR A 130 5.89 21.16 -25.66
C TYR A 130 5.15 22.11 -24.72
N GLY A 131 5.27 23.41 -24.99
CA GLY A 131 4.52 24.46 -24.29
C GLY A 131 3.42 25.02 -25.18
N GLU A 132 2.32 25.45 -24.56
CA GLU A 132 1.25 26.20 -25.22
C GLU A 132 0.80 27.37 -24.32
N PRO A 133 0.63 28.60 -24.87
CA PRO A 133 0.06 29.70 -24.13
C PRO A 133 -1.38 29.41 -23.68
N LYS A 134 -1.74 29.78 -22.44
CA LYS A 134 -3.15 29.67 -21.95
C LYS A 134 -4.13 30.54 -22.74
N ALA A 135 -3.64 31.59 -23.39
CA ALA A 135 -4.40 32.43 -24.29
C ALA A 135 -3.52 32.83 -25.48
N GLY A 136 -4.06 32.74 -26.70
CA GLY A 136 -3.37 33.14 -27.94
C GLY A 136 -3.29 32.00 -28.97
N HIS A 137 -2.17 31.93 -29.67
CA HIS A 137 -1.92 30.92 -30.70
C HIS A 137 -1.74 29.53 -30.09
N ARG A 138 -2.28 28.51 -30.77
CA ARG A 138 -2.15 27.10 -30.40
C ARG A 138 -0.82 26.52 -30.90
N SER A 139 -0.24 25.63 -30.11
CA SER A 139 0.95 24.88 -30.50
C SER A 139 0.55 23.65 -31.33
N ALA A 140 1.44 23.20 -32.22
CA ALA A 140 1.27 21.88 -32.81
C ALA A 140 1.49 20.80 -31.74
N HIS A 141 0.79 19.67 -31.85
CA HIS A 141 0.97 18.51 -30.97
C HIS A 141 2.24 17.75 -31.38
N THR A 142 3.40 18.23 -30.93
CA THR A 142 4.70 17.64 -31.24
C THR A 142 5.15 16.68 -30.15
N TYR A 143 5.85 15.62 -30.53
CA TYR A 143 6.49 14.67 -29.62
C TYR A 143 7.95 14.43 -30.01
N TRP A 144 8.76 13.96 -29.07
CA TRP A 144 10.14 13.56 -29.36
C TRP A 144 10.16 12.18 -30.02
N GLN A 145 10.83 12.10 -31.17
CA GLN A 145 11.14 10.84 -31.83
C GLN A 145 12.65 10.58 -31.67
N GLY A 146 13.00 9.62 -30.82
CA GLY A 146 14.40 9.30 -30.56
C GLY A 146 15.08 8.73 -31.81
N PHE A 147 16.28 9.24 -32.10
CA PHE A 147 17.09 8.79 -33.24
C PHE A 147 18.56 8.71 -32.85
N ARG A 148 19.31 7.85 -33.56
CA ARG A 148 20.77 7.78 -33.45
C ARG A 148 21.38 7.89 -34.84
N SER A 149 22.34 8.80 -35.00
CA SER A 149 23.08 8.93 -36.25
C SER A 149 24.17 7.86 -36.33
N ALA A 150 24.19 7.11 -37.45
CA ALA A 150 25.26 6.17 -37.75
C ALA A 150 26.62 6.85 -37.98
N GLN A 151 26.63 8.17 -38.22
CA GLN A 151 27.83 8.97 -38.45
C GLN A 151 28.39 9.55 -37.15
N ASN A 152 27.63 9.57 -36.05
CA ASN A 152 28.12 10.09 -34.79
C ASN A 152 29.11 9.08 -34.16
N PRO A 153 30.41 9.40 -34.05
CA PRO A 153 31.39 8.49 -33.50
C PRO A 153 31.30 8.35 -31.97
N PHE A 154 30.54 9.23 -31.30
CA PHE A 154 30.33 9.18 -29.86
C PHE A 154 29.18 8.21 -29.53
N VAL A 155 29.54 6.95 -29.28
CA VAL A 155 28.61 5.92 -28.83
C VAL A 155 28.57 5.90 -27.31
N PRO A 156 27.41 6.15 -26.67
CA PRO A 156 27.30 6.07 -25.22
C PRO A 156 27.47 4.62 -24.74
N SER A 157 27.89 4.47 -23.49
CA SER A 157 27.83 3.21 -22.74
C SER A 157 26.37 2.80 -22.52
N GLY A 158 26.09 1.51 -22.35
CA GLY A 158 24.74 1.02 -22.07
C GLY A 158 23.92 0.64 -23.29
N PHE A 159 22.61 0.74 -23.15
CA PHE A 159 21.66 0.35 -24.19
C PHE A 159 21.77 1.29 -25.39
N LEU A 160 21.84 0.67 -26.56
CA LEU A 160 21.76 1.36 -27.84
C LEU A 160 20.32 1.34 -28.34
N GLY A 161 19.87 2.33 -29.11
CA GLY A 161 18.54 2.31 -29.73
C GLY A 161 17.88 3.68 -29.73
N SER A 162 16.57 3.71 -29.92
CA SER A 162 15.78 4.94 -30.02
C SER A 162 15.18 5.43 -28.70
N CYS A 163 15.16 4.63 -27.63
CA CYS A 163 14.59 5.07 -26.35
C CYS A 163 15.41 6.18 -25.68
N GLN A 164 14.75 7.03 -24.91
CA GLN A 164 15.37 7.77 -23.81
C GLN A 164 15.45 6.86 -22.57
N PHE A 165 16.44 7.06 -21.71
CA PHE A 165 16.63 6.21 -20.53
C PHE A 165 16.72 7.07 -19.26
N PRO A 166 15.77 6.95 -18.32
CA PRO A 166 14.53 6.15 -18.43
C PRO A 166 13.50 6.80 -19.36
N GLN A 167 12.55 6.01 -19.83
CA GLN A 167 11.35 6.44 -20.56
C GLN A 167 10.22 5.51 -20.16
N ILE A 168 8.99 6.03 -19.97
CA ILE A 168 7.81 5.16 -19.88
C ILE A 168 7.74 4.31 -21.15
N THR A 169 7.12 3.14 -21.10
CA THR A 169 6.88 2.35 -22.32
C THR A 169 5.41 2.38 -22.68
N LYS A 170 5.10 2.03 -23.94
CA LYS A 170 3.72 1.83 -24.40
C LYS A 170 2.92 0.92 -23.46
N GLU A 171 3.51 -0.18 -23.01
CA GLU A 171 2.86 -1.10 -22.05
C GLU A 171 2.66 -0.45 -20.68
N GLY A 172 3.60 0.41 -20.24
CA GLY A 172 3.44 1.21 -19.03
C GLY A 172 2.33 2.27 -19.15
N LEU A 173 2.12 2.83 -20.34
CA LEU A 173 1.00 3.73 -20.63
C LEU A 173 -0.33 2.97 -20.59
N ASP A 174 -0.40 1.77 -21.18
CA ASP A 174 -1.57 0.89 -21.12
C ASP A 174 -1.90 0.50 -19.66
N ASP A 175 -0.89 0.12 -18.88
CA ASP A 175 -1.02 -0.20 -17.46
C ASP A 175 -1.54 1.02 -16.67
N SER A 176 -1.04 2.21 -16.96
CA SER A 176 -1.47 3.46 -16.31
C SER A 176 -2.93 3.81 -16.60
N TRP A 177 -3.39 3.56 -17.82
CA TRP A 177 -4.79 3.74 -18.21
C TRP A 177 -5.70 2.75 -17.49
N GLN A 178 -5.31 1.48 -17.47
CA GLN A 178 -6.08 0.43 -16.78
C GLN A 178 -6.17 0.71 -15.28
N HIS A 179 -5.09 1.17 -14.65
CA HIS A 179 -5.09 1.59 -13.25
C HIS A 179 -6.09 2.73 -12.99
N GLY A 180 -6.11 3.75 -13.86
CA GLY A 180 -7.11 4.82 -13.78
C GLY A 180 -8.54 4.29 -13.87
N LYS A 181 -8.81 3.41 -14.84
CA LYS A 181 -10.12 2.77 -15.00
C LYS A 181 -10.53 1.96 -13.77
N ASP A 182 -9.61 1.22 -13.16
CA ASP A 182 -9.87 0.41 -11.97
C ASP A 182 -10.20 1.26 -10.74
N LEU A 183 -9.48 2.37 -10.55
CA LEU A 183 -9.78 3.35 -9.50
C LEU A 183 -11.15 4.00 -9.72
N TYR A 184 -11.49 4.38 -10.95
CA TYR A 184 -12.80 4.95 -11.26
C TYR A 184 -13.94 3.94 -11.05
N GLY A 185 -13.76 2.69 -11.46
CA GLY A 185 -14.75 1.63 -11.22
C GLY A 185 -15.08 1.44 -9.73
N VAL A 186 -14.12 1.66 -8.83
CA VAL A 186 -14.37 1.64 -7.39
C VAL A 186 -14.97 2.97 -6.91
N TYR A 187 -14.28 4.08 -7.14
CA TYR A 187 -14.62 5.35 -6.49
C TYR A 187 -15.76 6.11 -7.18
N HIS A 188 -15.99 5.90 -8.47
CA HIS A 188 -17.16 6.41 -9.19
C HIS A 188 -18.28 5.36 -9.20
N ASP A 189 -18.09 4.24 -9.89
CA ASP A 189 -19.22 3.35 -10.23
C ASP A 189 -19.75 2.59 -9.00
N MET A 190 -18.87 2.02 -8.18
CA MET A 190 -19.26 1.20 -7.03
C MET A 190 -19.69 2.03 -5.80
N LEU A 191 -19.01 3.15 -5.55
CA LEU A 191 -19.20 3.97 -4.36
C LEU A 191 -19.99 5.26 -4.59
N GLY A 192 -20.12 5.72 -5.84
CA GLY A 192 -20.77 7.00 -6.17
C GLY A 192 -20.08 8.20 -5.52
N PHE A 193 -18.76 8.12 -5.31
CA PHE A 193 -17.99 9.12 -4.57
C PHE A 193 -17.38 10.17 -5.49
N LEU A 194 -16.73 9.74 -6.58
CA LEU A 194 -16.18 10.65 -7.57
C LEU A 194 -17.28 11.31 -8.41
N PRO A 195 -17.05 12.54 -8.91
CA PRO A 195 -17.90 13.13 -9.94
C PRO A 195 -17.72 12.43 -11.30
N GLU A 196 -18.69 12.62 -12.19
CA GLU A 196 -18.63 12.13 -13.59
C GLU A 196 -17.41 12.68 -14.33
N THR A 197 -17.05 13.96 -14.09
CA THR A 197 -15.94 14.66 -14.74
C THR A 197 -14.89 15.13 -13.72
N ALA A 198 -13.61 15.19 -14.09
CA ALA A 198 -12.54 15.76 -13.26
C ALA A 198 -12.67 17.29 -13.11
N ASN A 199 -13.58 17.73 -12.23
CA ASN A 199 -13.83 19.13 -11.90
C ASN A 199 -12.92 19.59 -10.75
N GLU A 200 -13.23 20.74 -10.15
CA GLU A 200 -12.47 21.34 -9.04
C GLU A 200 -12.33 20.45 -7.79
N LYS A 201 -13.10 19.35 -7.69
CA LYS A 201 -13.04 18.39 -6.59
C LYS A 201 -11.97 17.31 -6.74
N VAL A 202 -11.24 17.31 -7.86
CA VAL A 202 -10.25 16.30 -8.23
C VAL A 202 -8.96 17.02 -8.58
N THR A 203 -7.83 16.62 -7.98
CA THR A 203 -6.52 17.16 -8.34
C THR A 203 -5.48 16.07 -8.57
N PHE A 204 -4.58 16.32 -9.52
CA PHE A 204 -3.45 15.45 -9.84
C PHE A 204 -2.14 16.19 -9.59
N ARG A 205 -1.16 15.47 -9.04
CA ARG A 205 0.18 15.97 -8.75
C ARG A 205 1.22 14.98 -9.25
N VAL A 206 2.31 15.51 -9.79
CA VAL A 206 3.42 14.76 -10.37
C VAL A 206 4.75 15.29 -9.83
N THR A 207 5.82 14.58 -10.11
CA THR A 207 7.18 15.04 -9.77
C THR A 207 7.84 15.69 -10.97
N GLN A 208 9.07 16.16 -10.78
CA GLN A 208 9.89 16.76 -11.84
C GLN A 208 10.32 15.75 -12.92
N ASN A 209 10.17 14.45 -12.67
CA ASN A 209 10.43 13.41 -13.66
C ASN A 209 9.25 13.29 -14.63
N VAL A 210 9.50 13.52 -15.92
CA VAL A 210 8.49 13.55 -16.99
C VAL A 210 7.64 12.28 -17.07
N ILE A 211 8.19 11.12 -16.72
CA ILE A 211 7.47 9.84 -16.69
C ILE A 211 6.24 9.91 -15.77
N THR A 212 6.32 10.65 -14.67
CA THR A 212 5.18 10.80 -13.74
C THR A 212 4.03 11.60 -14.36
N SER A 213 4.32 12.52 -15.29
CA SER A 213 3.31 13.25 -16.07
C SER A 213 2.65 12.38 -17.13
N GLU A 214 3.44 11.56 -17.82
CA GLU A 214 2.96 10.61 -18.83
C GLU A 214 2.00 9.58 -18.19
N VAL A 215 2.37 9.04 -17.03
CA VAL A 215 1.51 8.15 -16.23
C VAL A 215 0.24 8.87 -15.77
N ALA A 216 0.35 10.08 -15.21
CA ALA A 216 -0.81 10.83 -14.75
C ALA A 216 -1.81 11.13 -15.88
N GLY A 217 -1.31 11.45 -17.08
CA GLY A 217 -2.14 11.66 -18.27
C GLY A 217 -2.97 10.43 -18.64
N MET A 218 -2.34 9.24 -18.64
CA MET A 218 -3.04 7.99 -18.93
C MET A 218 -4.01 7.58 -17.82
N THR A 219 -3.64 7.77 -16.55
CA THR A 219 -4.54 7.56 -15.42
C THR A 219 -5.77 8.48 -15.48
N LEU A 220 -5.58 9.77 -15.80
CA LEU A 220 -6.68 10.72 -16.02
C LEU A 220 -7.61 10.28 -17.15
N ASN A 221 -7.06 9.79 -18.26
CA ASN A 221 -7.85 9.25 -19.36
C ASN A 221 -8.64 8.00 -18.94
N GLY A 222 -7.99 7.06 -18.25
CA GLY A 222 -8.64 5.85 -17.75
C GLY A 222 -9.76 6.14 -16.76
N MET A 223 -9.60 7.18 -15.92
CA MET A 223 -10.63 7.59 -14.97
C MET A 223 -11.78 8.35 -15.63
N PHE A 224 -11.49 9.40 -16.40
CA PHE A 224 -12.50 10.40 -16.80
C PHE A 224 -12.67 10.54 -18.32
N GLY A 225 -11.99 9.73 -19.13
CA GLY A 225 -12.00 9.84 -20.59
C GLY A 225 -11.39 11.14 -21.12
N ILE A 226 -10.51 11.79 -20.35
CA ILE A 226 -9.91 13.07 -20.73
C ILE A 226 -8.77 12.85 -21.73
N GLU A 227 -8.88 13.46 -22.90
CA GLU A 227 -7.81 13.52 -23.92
C GLU A 227 -7.23 14.94 -24.09
N GLY A 228 -7.90 15.95 -23.50
CA GLY A 228 -7.52 17.36 -23.60
C GLY A 228 -6.71 17.87 -22.40
N ASP A 229 -6.58 19.20 -22.34
CA ASP A 229 -5.76 19.87 -21.33
C ASP A 229 -6.31 19.65 -19.90
N HIS A 230 -5.48 19.13 -19.01
CA HIS A 230 -5.76 19.05 -17.57
C HIS A 230 -4.52 19.50 -16.78
N PRO A 231 -4.66 20.35 -15.74
CA PRO A 231 -3.51 20.80 -14.97
C PRO A 231 -2.96 19.68 -14.08
N LEU A 232 -1.66 19.41 -14.20
CA LEU A 232 -0.91 18.61 -13.24
C LEU A 232 -0.14 19.55 -12.30
N MET A 233 -0.35 19.40 -11.00
CA MET A 233 0.40 20.16 -10.00
C MET A 233 1.81 19.61 -9.89
N ILE A 234 2.79 20.50 -9.77
CA ILE A 234 4.20 20.14 -9.71
C ILE A 234 4.94 21.15 -8.84
N ASN A 235 5.87 20.67 -8.02
CA ASN A 235 6.68 21.52 -7.17
C ASN A 235 8.06 21.78 -7.81
N PRO A 236 8.71 22.92 -7.48
CA PRO A 236 10.06 23.20 -7.96
C PRO A 236 11.09 22.15 -7.51
N THR A 237 12.13 21.95 -8.33
CA THR A 237 13.29 21.11 -7.99
C THR A 237 13.96 21.58 -6.70
N GLY A 238 14.32 20.62 -5.82
CA GLY A 238 14.97 20.90 -4.53
C GLY A 238 14.00 21.33 -3.42
N TYR A 239 12.71 21.38 -3.72
CA TYR A 239 11.63 21.68 -2.79
C TYR A 239 10.57 20.58 -2.74
N ASP A 240 10.38 19.85 -3.85
CA ASP A 240 9.29 18.89 -4.00
C ASP A 240 9.23 17.85 -2.88
N SER A 241 8.14 17.86 -2.12
CA SER A 241 7.82 16.90 -1.07
C SER A 241 7.36 15.53 -1.61
N LEU A 242 6.99 15.42 -2.90
CA LEU A 242 6.53 14.18 -3.51
C LEU A 242 7.69 13.30 -4.00
N GLU A 243 8.71 13.87 -4.65
CA GLU A 243 10.01 13.20 -4.94
C GLU A 243 11.05 13.40 -3.81
N PRO A 244 10.59 13.52 -2.57
CA PRO A 244 11.22 14.26 -1.45
C PRO A 244 12.63 14.87 -1.71
N THR A 245 12.69 15.93 -2.52
CA THR A 245 13.97 16.56 -2.93
C THR A 245 14.43 17.70 -2.02
N TYR A 246 13.67 18.04 -0.98
CA TYR A 246 14.09 19.05 -0.01
C TYR A 246 15.30 18.56 0.82
N SER A 247 16.19 19.49 1.18
CA SER A 247 17.40 19.14 1.92
C SER A 247 17.10 18.68 3.35
N CYS A 248 17.56 17.48 3.70
CA CYS A 248 17.43 16.92 5.04
C CYS A 248 18.69 16.13 5.47
N PRO A 249 19.74 16.82 5.99
CA PRO A 249 20.99 16.17 6.39
C PRO A 249 20.82 15.03 7.39
N ALA A 250 19.87 15.15 8.33
CA ALA A 250 19.55 14.07 9.28
C ALA A 250 19.08 12.79 8.56
N SER A 251 18.14 12.91 7.63
CA SER A 251 17.64 11.78 6.84
C SER A 251 18.76 11.13 6.03
N SER A 252 19.54 11.93 5.30
CA SER A 252 20.68 11.45 4.51
C SER A 252 21.69 10.70 5.37
N SER A 253 21.99 11.21 6.57
CA SER A 253 22.92 10.57 7.51
C SER A 253 22.39 9.24 8.02
N LEU A 254 21.09 9.16 8.35
CA LEU A 254 20.46 7.92 8.80
C LEU A 254 20.45 6.86 7.71
N PHE A 255 20.02 7.19 6.48
CA PHE A 255 20.05 6.24 5.36
C PHE A 255 21.48 5.78 5.01
N SER A 256 22.47 6.67 5.10
CA SER A 256 23.88 6.28 4.94
C SER A 256 24.32 5.32 6.04
N ALA A 257 23.92 5.57 7.29
CA ALA A 257 24.28 4.72 8.41
C ALA A 257 23.61 3.33 8.37
N ILE A 258 22.42 3.22 7.75
CA ILE A 258 21.77 1.93 7.45
C ILE A 258 22.57 1.17 6.39
N ARG A 259 22.95 1.86 5.29
CA ARG A 259 23.79 1.33 4.20
C ARG A 259 25.28 1.18 4.53
N SER A 260 25.64 1.37 5.80
CA SER A 260 26.96 1.05 6.35
C SER A 260 26.87 0.21 7.62
N SER A 261 25.68 -0.33 7.92
CA SER A 261 25.45 -1.18 9.09
C SER A 261 26.12 -2.54 8.91
N PRO A 262 26.41 -3.28 10.02
CA PRO A 262 26.91 -4.65 9.92
C PRO A 262 26.02 -5.55 9.06
N ASN A 263 24.69 -5.43 9.17
CA ASN A 263 23.76 -6.22 8.35
C ASN A 263 23.95 -5.91 6.85
N TRP A 264 24.14 -4.65 6.49
CA TRP A 264 24.39 -4.23 5.12
C TRP A 264 25.76 -4.71 4.59
N THR A 265 26.82 -4.50 5.37
CA THR A 265 28.15 -4.96 4.94
C THR A 265 28.24 -6.48 4.85
N ASN A 266 27.53 -7.19 5.73
CA ASN A 266 27.49 -8.65 5.72
C ASN A 266 26.74 -9.18 4.51
N HIS A 267 25.63 -8.57 4.08
CA HIS A 267 24.91 -9.04 2.90
C HIS A 267 25.73 -8.86 1.63
N LEU A 268 26.39 -7.70 1.46
CA LEU A 268 27.29 -7.47 0.32
C LEU A 268 28.45 -8.48 0.29
N THR A 269 29.03 -8.77 1.46
CA THR A 269 30.11 -9.77 1.58
C THR A 269 29.61 -11.17 1.21
N ALA A 270 28.46 -11.56 1.74
CA ALA A 270 27.87 -12.87 1.50
C ALA A 270 27.42 -13.05 0.03
N ALA A 271 27.02 -11.97 -0.64
CA ALA A 271 26.62 -11.97 -2.05
C ALA A 271 27.78 -11.73 -3.04
N SER A 272 29.04 -11.71 -2.57
CA SER A 272 30.22 -11.46 -3.42
C SER A 272 30.35 -12.42 -4.61
N GLY A 273 29.92 -13.67 -4.46
CA GLY A 273 29.86 -14.65 -5.55
C GLY A 273 28.86 -14.27 -6.64
N VAL A 274 27.71 -13.71 -6.26
CA VAL A 274 26.67 -13.23 -7.18
C VAL A 274 27.19 -12.03 -7.97
N PHE A 275 27.78 -11.03 -7.29
CA PHE A 275 28.43 -9.89 -7.96
C PHE A 275 29.51 -10.34 -8.94
N SER A 276 30.39 -11.26 -8.53
CA SER A 276 31.46 -11.76 -9.40
C SER A 276 30.92 -12.43 -10.67
N ALA A 277 29.82 -13.19 -10.56
CA ALA A 277 29.16 -13.81 -11.71
C ALA A 277 28.54 -12.75 -12.65
N LEU A 278 27.85 -11.77 -12.08
CA LEU A 278 27.24 -10.66 -12.81
C LEU A 278 28.29 -9.82 -13.54
N ASP A 279 29.33 -9.35 -12.85
CA ASP A 279 30.43 -8.55 -13.40
C ASP A 279 31.12 -9.25 -14.58
N ASN A 280 31.37 -10.55 -14.45
CA ASN A 280 31.99 -11.35 -15.50
C ASN A 280 31.16 -11.35 -16.80
N ILE A 281 29.83 -11.30 -16.69
CA ILE A 281 28.91 -11.32 -17.82
C ILE A 281 28.64 -9.89 -18.33
N SER A 282 28.30 -8.97 -17.44
CA SER A 282 27.92 -7.57 -17.70
C SER A 282 29.10 -6.68 -18.11
N ARG A 283 30.34 -7.10 -17.76
CA ARG A 283 31.57 -6.29 -17.87
C ARG A 283 31.60 -5.06 -16.97
N VAL A 284 30.73 -4.99 -15.97
CA VAL A 284 30.81 -3.98 -14.91
C VAL A 284 32.17 -4.10 -14.21
N PRO A 285 32.91 -2.99 -14.03
CA PRO A 285 34.14 -3.00 -13.25
C PRO A 285 33.87 -3.34 -11.78
N ILE A 286 34.69 -4.22 -11.19
CA ILE A 286 34.59 -4.63 -9.78
C ILE A 286 34.71 -3.46 -8.78
N ASN A 287 35.27 -2.33 -9.20
CA ASN A 287 35.39 -1.11 -8.40
C ASN A 287 34.35 -0.04 -8.75
N ASP A 288 33.34 -0.37 -9.56
CA ASP A 288 32.22 0.52 -9.83
C ASP A 288 31.38 0.71 -8.56
N SER A 289 31.44 1.91 -7.99
CA SER A 289 30.78 2.21 -6.71
C SER A 289 29.26 2.25 -6.81
N GLY A 290 28.68 2.42 -8.00
CA GLY A 290 27.22 2.38 -8.19
C GLY A 290 26.72 0.95 -8.14
N PHE A 291 27.29 0.09 -8.99
CA PHE A 291 26.89 -1.32 -9.09
C PHE A 291 27.24 -2.16 -7.85
N HIS A 292 28.25 -1.77 -7.07
CA HIS A 292 28.68 -2.51 -5.89
C HIS A 292 28.25 -1.89 -4.56
N ALA A 293 27.48 -0.80 -4.57
CA ALA A 293 26.84 -0.26 -3.37
C ALA A 293 25.62 -1.07 -2.95
N SER A 294 24.89 -1.65 -3.91
CA SER A 294 23.67 -2.44 -3.74
C SER A 294 23.34 -3.25 -4.99
N PHE A 295 22.32 -4.10 -4.94
CA PHE A 295 21.78 -4.79 -6.12
C PHE A 295 20.87 -3.92 -6.98
N ASP A 296 20.70 -2.63 -6.67
CA ASP A 296 19.76 -1.71 -7.35
C ASP A 296 19.93 -1.71 -8.87
N HIS A 297 21.16 -1.47 -9.34
CA HIS A 297 21.45 -1.38 -10.77
C HIS A 297 21.19 -2.71 -11.49
N TYR A 298 21.64 -3.82 -10.90
CA TYR A 298 21.42 -5.16 -11.45
C TYR A 298 19.93 -5.53 -11.45
N TYR A 299 19.21 -5.20 -10.37
CA TYR A 299 17.78 -5.47 -10.24
C TYR A 299 16.99 -4.70 -11.29
N ASP A 300 17.15 -3.37 -11.37
CA ASP A 300 16.43 -2.54 -12.35
C ASP A 300 16.71 -3.00 -13.78
N ASN A 301 17.97 -3.30 -14.10
CA ASN A 301 18.38 -3.78 -15.41
C ASN A 301 17.70 -5.09 -15.80
N LEU A 302 17.84 -6.14 -14.96
CA LEU A 302 17.34 -7.46 -15.29
C LEU A 302 15.81 -7.51 -15.23
N SER A 303 15.21 -6.93 -14.19
CA SER A 303 13.76 -6.95 -14.00
C SER A 303 13.02 -6.18 -15.10
N ALA A 304 13.58 -5.05 -15.57
CA ALA A 304 13.02 -4.33 -16.70
C ALA A 304 13.05 -5.18 -17.97
N ARG A 305 14.13 -5.92 -18.26
CA ARG A 305 14.17 -6.81 -19.44
C ARG A 305 13.05 -7.84 -19.41
N GLN A 306 12.92 -8.54 -18.28
CA GLN A 306 11.91 -9.59 -18.15
C GLN A 306 10.50 -9.03 -18.29
N CYS A 307 10.23 -7.87 -17.70
CA CYS A 307 8.93 -7.22 -17.83
C CYS A 307 8.56 -6.86 -19.26
N HIS A 308 9.54 -6.64 -20.14
CA HIS A 308 9.33 -6.32 -21.56
C HIS A 308 9.64 -7.52 -22.48
N ALA A 309 9.61 -8.73 -21.94
CA ALA A 309 9.91 -9.97 -22.66
C ALA A 309 11.25 -9.95 -23.42
N LYS A 310 12.22 -9.17 -22.94
CA LYS A 310 13.57 -9.12 -23.49
C LYS A 310 14.43 -10.21 -22.84
N PRO A 311 15.35 -10.84 -23.60
CA PRO A 311 16.17 -11.93 -23.06
C PRO A 311 17.14 -11.40 -21.99
N LEU A 312 17.44 -12.25 -21.00
CA LEU A 312 18.55 -11.98 -20.08
C LEU A 312 19.87 -11.91 -20.88
N PRO A 313 20.79 -11.01 -20.53
CA PRO A 313 21.93 -10.69 -21.37
C PRO A 313 23.02 -11.76 -21.30
N CYS A 314 23.73 -11.91 -22.42
CA CYS A 314 24.91 -12.76 -22.53
C CYS A 314 26.19 -11.92 -22.55
N LYS A 315 27.28 -12.54 -22.10
CA LYS A 315 28.61 -11.93 -22.13
C LYS A 315 29.01 -11.67 -23.58
N LEU A 316 29.40 -10.44 -23.87
CA LEU A 316 29.94 -10.09 -25.17
C LEU A 316 31.42 -10.47 -25.29
N VAL A 317 31.74 -11.15 -26.38
CA VAL A 317 33.11 -11.48 -26.82
C VAL A 317 33.25 -10.98 -28.25
N ASN A 318 34.16 -10.02 -28.46
CA ASN A 318 34.36 -9.35 -29.76
C ASN A 318 33.06 -8.76 -30.36
N GLY A 319 32.20 -8.21 -29.50
CA GLY A 319 30.92 -7.60 -29.92
C GLY A 319 29.80 -8.58 -30.23
N VAL A 320 29.99 -9.89 -29.98
CA VAL A 320 28.98 -10.92 -30.23
C VAL A 320 28.64 -11.67 -28.94
N ASN A 321 27.37 -12.07 -28.79
CA ASN A 321 26.91 -12.88 -27.67
C ASN A 321 27.68 -14.21 -27.59
N SER A 322 28.25 -14.48 -26.43
CA SER A 322 28.74 -15.82 -26.08
C SER A 322 27.61 -16.68 -25.50
N THR A 323 27.92 -17.93 -25.18
CA THR A 323 27.01 -18.86 -24.48
C THR A 323 26.99 -18.67 -22.97
N THR A 324 27.83 -17.79 -22.42
CA THR A 324 27.82 -17.45 -21.00
C THR A 324 26.83 -16.32 -20.77
N CYS A 325 25.65 -16.65 -20.26
CA CYS A 325 24.55 -15.71 -20.05
C CYS A 325 24.12 -15.67 -18.58
N ILE A 326 23.47 -14.57 -18.19
CA ILE A 326 22.71 -14.54 -16.94
C ILE A 326 21.52 -15.48 -17.14
N ASP A 327 21.47 -16.55 -16.36
CA ASP A 327 20.32 -17.46 -16.34
C ASP A 327 19.26 -17.00 -15.33
N GLN A 328 18.12 -17.70 -15.29
CA GLN A 328 17.02 -17.32 -14.41
C GLN A 328 17.40 -17.42 -12.93
N ASN A 329 18.23 -18.41 -12.54
CA ASN A 329 18.61 -18.57 -11.14
C ASN A 329 19.43 -17.38 -10.65
N LEU A 330 20.38 -16.91 -11.46
CA LEU A 330 21.17 -15.73 -11.15
C LEU A 330 20.32 -14.45 -11.16
N ALA A 331 19.34 -14.33 -12.06
CA ALA A 331 18.38 -13.23 -12.03
C ALA A 331 17.53 -13.26 -10.75
N ASP A 332 17.06 -14.45 -10.34
CA ASP A 332 16.26 -14.63 -9.14
C ASP A 332 17.07 -14.33 -7.86
N ASP A 333 18.37 -14.66 -7.82
CA ASP A 333 19.28 -14.21 -6.75
C ASP A 333 19.26 -12.69 -6.61
N VAL A 334 19.43 -11.97 -7.73
CA VAL A 334 19.38 -10.50 -7.76
C VAL A 334 18.03 -9.99 -7.25
N TYR A 335 16.92 -10.63 -7.64
CA TYR A 335 15.59 -10.22 -7.23
C TYR A 335 15.35 -10.42 -5.73
N ARG A 336 15.75 -11.56 -5.18
CA ARG A 336 15.67 -11.81 -3.73
C ARG A 336 16.54 -10.82 -2.95
N LEU A 337 17.77 -10.56 -3.43
CA LEU A 337 18.69 -9.62 -2.79
C LEU A 337 18.19 -8.17 -2.84
N GLY A 338 17.62 -7.72 -3.96
CA GLY A 338 17.02 -6.38 -4.04
C GLY A 338 15.81 -6.21 -3.11
N HIS A 339 15.00 -7.26 -2.93
CA HIS A 339 13.93 -7.25 -1.92
C HIS A 339 14.44 -7.22 -0.49
N PHE A 340 15.48 -8.01 -0.19
CA PHE A 340 16.16 -7.95 1.11
C PHE A 340 16.70 -6.55 1.40
N GLU A 341 17.34 -5.91 0.43
CA GLU A 341 17.89 -4.56 0.57
C GLU A 341 16.81 -3.52 0.88
N TYR A 342 15.68 -3.54 0.16
CA TYR A 342 14.56 -2.65 0.43
C TYR A 342 13.93 -2.92 1.81
N SER A 343 13.78 -4.19 2.17
CA SER A 343 13.35 -4.57 3.52
C SER A 343 14.29 -4.00 4.57
N GLN A 344 15.61 -4.14 4.42
CA GLN A 344 16.61 -3.66 5.37
C GLN A 344 16.65 -2.11 5.46
N ILE A 345 16.67 -1.42 4.31
CA ILE A 345 16.75 0.06 4.25
C ILE A 345 15.53 0.70 4.89
N TYR A 346 14.34 0.19 4.57
CA TYR A 346 13.09 0.89 4.88
C TYR A 346 12.33 0.29 6.06
N ARG A 347 12.62 -0.92 6.52
CA ARG A 347 11.97 -1.51 7.69
C ARG A 347 12.91 -2.21 8.66
N GLY A 348 13.91 -2.96 8.21
CA GLY A 348 14.71 -3.88 9.01
C GLY A 348 15.65 -3.20 10.01
N ASP A 349 16.19 -2.03 9.66
CA ASP A 349 16.98 -1.22 10.59
C ASP A 349 16.09 -0.26 11.41
N PRO A 350 16.24 -0.16 12.75
CA PRO A 350 15.46 0.76 13.58
C PRO A 350 15.55 2.24 13.17
N ARG A 351 16.64 2.64 12.51
CA ARG A 351 16.83 4.02 12.00
C ARG A 351 15.92 4.34 10.81
N SER A 352 15.33 3.33 10.17
CA SER A 352 14.51 3.48 8.96
C SER A 352 13.30 4.38 9.16
N LEU A 353 12.61 4.28 10.30
CA LEU A 353 11.44 5.12 10.58
C LEU A 353 11.83 6.60 10.62
N ALA A 354 12.88 6.93 11.37
CA ALA A 354 13.41 8.30 11.45
C ALA A 354 13.91 8.83 10.11
N ALA A 355 14.63 8.00 9.36
CA ALA A 355 15.11 8.36 8.03
C ALA A 355 13.94 8.69 7.06
N SER A 356 12.89 7.87 7.10
CA SER A 356 11.73 8.00 6.22
C SER A 356 10.82 9.17 6.60
N TYR A 357 10.47 9.34 7.87
CA TYR A 357 9.58 10.44 8.25
C TYR A 357 10.26 11.80 8.12
N THR A 358 11.59 11.89 8.27
CA THR A 358 12.30 13.17 8.04
C THR A 358 12.43 13.53 6.57
N SER A 359 12.48 12.54 5.66
CA SER A 359 12.52 12.78 4.20
C SER A 359 11.15 12.90 3.55
N GLN A 360 10.11 12.24 4.06
CA GLN A 360 8.76 12.27 3.46
C GLN A 360 7.76 13.07 4.29
N GLY A 361 8.16 13.58 5.45
CA GLY A 361 7.25 14.16 6.43
C GLY A 361 6.55 15.44 5.99
N VAL A 362 7.11 16.19 5.03
CA VAL A 362 6.42 17.35 4.46
C VAL A 362 5.15 16.91 3.72
N TRP A 363 5.23 15.87 2.90
CA TRP A 363 4.05 15.32 2.21
C TRP A 363 3.03 14.73 3.18
N ILE A 364 3.48 14.09 4.28
CA ILE A 364 2.56 13.64 5.34
C ILE A 364 1.87 14.83 6.02
N GLY A 365 2.59 15.93 6.23
CA GLY A 365 2.03 17.19 6.70
C GLY A 365 0.93 17.71 5.76
N GLU A 366 1.18 17.68 4.46
CA GLU A 366 0.20 18.05 3.42
C GLU A 366 -1.03 17.12 3.45
N LEU A 367 -0.85 15.80 3.44
CA LEU A 367 -1.92 14.80 3.55
C LEU A 367 -2.83 15.08 4.76
N THR A 368 -2.23 15.26 5.94
CA THR A 368 -3.01 15.53 7.15
C THR A 368 -3.64 16.92 7.16
N ALA A 369 -3.03 17.91 6.49
CA ALA A 369 -3.64 19.24 6.31
C ALA A 369 -4.88 19.14 5.41
N HIS A 370 -4.79 18.44 4.27
CA HIS A 370 -5.93 18.24 3.36
C HIS A 370 -7.13 17.61 4.07
N ILE A 371 -6.88 16.57 4.90
CA ILE A 371 -7.92 15.91 5.70
C ILE A 371 -8.60 16.92 6.65
N ARG A 372 -7.81 17.73 7.37
CA ARG A 372 -8.34 18.74 8.28
C ARG A 372 -9.10 19.84 7.55
N GLU A 373 -8.61 20.28 6.40
CA GLU A 373 -9.25 21.31 5.56
C GLU A 373 -10.62 20.84 5.06
N LEU A 374 -10.72 19.58 4.60
CA LEU A 374 -11.99 18.99 4.21
C LEU A 374 -12.97 18.93 5.40
N ILE A 375 -12.52 18.43 6.56
CA ILE A 375 -13.36 18.32 7.76
C ILE A 375 -13.85 19.70 8.23
N ASN A 376 -13.01 20.72 8.13
CA ASN A 376 -13.33 22.10 8.50
C ASN A 376 -14.14 22.85 7.42
N GLY A 377 -14.33 22.26 6.23
CA GLY A 377 -15.04 22.88 5.12
C GLY A 377 -14.27 24.02 4.45
N THR A 378 -12.94 24.00 4.50
CA THR A 378 -12.07 25.00 3.84
C THR A 378 -11.50 24.51 2.49
N SER A 379 -11.70 23.24 2.16
CA SER A 379 -11.38 22.66 0.84
C SER A 379 -12.56 21.82 0.36
N ASP A 380 -12.96 22.02 -0.90
CA ASP A 380 -13.97 21.20 -1.58
C ASP A 380 -13.36 20.01 -2.35
N VAL A 381 -12.02 19.88 -2.34
CA VAL A 381 -11.35 18.77 -3.03
C VAL A 381 -11.49 17.49 -2.22
N ILE A 382 -12.08 16.47 -2.86
CA ILE A 382 -12.37 15.17 -2.24
C ILE A 382 -11.42 14.07 -2.73
N TYR A 383 -10.79 14.26 -3.89
CA TYR A 383 -9.87 13.29 -4.47
C TYR A 383 -8.55 13.94 -4.86
N ARG A 384 -7.44 13.34 -4.42
CA ARG A 384 -6.08 13.72 -4.82
C ARG A 384 -5.34 12.51 -5.34
N HIS A 385 -4.61 12.68 -6.44
CA HIS A 385 -3.80 11.64 -7.02
C HIS A 385 -2.37 12.12 -7.22
N ASN A 386 -1.42 11.44 -6.58
CA ASN A 386 -0.01 11.79 -6.63
C ASN A 386 0.76 10.69 -7.36
N VAL A 387 1.50 11.03 -8.43
CA VAL A 387 2.36 10.08 -9.15
C VAL A 387 3.83 10.35 -8.80
N ALA A 388 4.51 9.34 -8.30
CA ALA A 388 5.82 9.41 -7.67
C ALA A 388 6.72 8.23 -8.04
N HIS A 389 7.70 7.92 -7.18
CA HIS A 389 8.74 6.92 -7.40
C HIS A 389 8.69 5.83 -6.34
N ASP A 390 9.38 4.71 -6.58
CA ASP A 390 9.57 3.65 -5.60
C ASP A 390 10.19 4.17 -4.29
N GLY A 391 11.18 5.06 -4.39
CA GLY A 391 11.78 5.71 -3.22
C GLY A 391 10.76 6.46 -2.36
N THR A 392 9.77 7.11 -2.98
CA THR A 392 8.66 7.75 -2.26
C THR A 392 7.77 6.70 -1.61
N MET A 393 7.34 5.70 -2.37
CA MET A 393 6.49 4.61 -1.87
C MET A 393 7.13 3.90 -0.67
N SER A 394 8.40 3.55 -0.76
CA SER A 394 9.13 2.87 0.32
C SER A 394 9.22 3.71 1.60
N ARG A 395 9.37 5.04 1.49
CA ARG A 395 9.36 5.93 2.66
C ARG A 395 7.99 6.04 3.30
N ILE A 396 6.93 6.11 2.49
CA ILE A 396 5.55 6.09 2.99
C ILE A 396 5.25 4.77 3.71
N LEU A 397 5.58 3.63 3.09
CA LEU A 397 5.39 2.30 3.68
C LEU A 397 6.26 2.09 4.93
N SER A 398 7.46 2.66 4.97
CA SER A 398 8.33 2.71 6.16
C SER A 398 7.68 3.46 7.31
N LEU A 399 7.14 4.65 7.02
CA LEU A 399 6.44 5.50 7.99
C LEU A 399 5.16 4.86 8.51
N LEU A 400 4.40 4.19 7.63
CA LEU A 400 3.24 3.37 7.98
C LEU A 400 3.61 2.05 8.67
N GLN A 401 4.91 1.79 8.83
CA GLN A 401 5.46 0.58 9.44
C GLN A 401 4.92 -0.72 8.84
N LEU A 402 4.81 -0.78 7.50
CA LEU A 402 4.39 -1.97 6.76
C LEU A 402 5.11 -3.21 7.29
N ASP A 403 4.35 -4.26 7.57
CA ASP A 403 4.85 -5.45 8.25
C ASP A 403 5.70 -6.37 7.35
N VAL A 404 5.48 -6.33 6.02
CA VAL A 404 6.31 -7.03 5.02
C VAL A 404 6.72 -6.04 3.92
N MET A 405 7.98 -5.60 3.95
CA MET A 405 8.54 -4.70 2.95
C MET A 405 9.25 -5.49 1.86
N VAL A 406 8.92 -5.16 0.62
CA VAL A 406 9.64 -5.53 -0.60
C VAL A 406 9.84 -4.26 -1.41
N TRP A 407 10.68 -4.31 -2.45
CA TRP A 407 10.77 -3.20 -3.40
C TRP A 407 9.38 -2.93 -3.98
N PRO A 408 8.82 -1.71 -3.93
CA PRO A 408 7.53 -1.41 -4.55
C PRO A 408 7.60 -1.60 -6.08
N GLY A 409 6.85 -2.55 -6.64
CA GLY A 409 6.77 -2.78 -8.08
C GLY A 409 6.14 -1.62 -8.87
N MET A 410 6.18 -1.70 -10.20
CA MET A 410 5.66 -0.66 -11.09
C MET A 410 4.15 -0.47 -10.85
N GLY A 411 3.68 0.77 -10.83
CA GLY A 411 2.27 1.07 -10.56
C GLY A 411 1.81 0.82 -9.12
N SER A 412 2.72 0.52 -8.18
CA SER A 412 2.33 0.31 -6.78
C SER A 412 1.66 1.55 -6.19
N GLU A 413 0.61 1.39 -5.41
CA GLU A 413 -0.11 2.50 -4.78
C GLU A 413 -0.37 2.30 -3.29
N VAL A 414 -0.44 3.43 -2.57
CA VAL A 414 -1.02 3.53 -1.24
C VAL A 414 -2.22 4.48 -1.32
N VAL A 415 -3.37 4.03 -0.84
CA VAL A 415 -4.61 4.82 -0.87
C VAL A 415 -5.08 5.14 0.53
N PHE A 416 -5.21 6.43 0.84
CA PHE A 416 -5.76 6.92 2.10
C PHE A 416 -7.23 7.28 1.91
N GLU A 417 -8.12 6.56 2.60
CA GLU A 417 -9.56 6.75 2.53
C GLU A 417 -10.12 7.24 3.87
N LEU A 418 -10.75 8.41 3.87
CA LEU A 418 -11.43 8.95 5.04
C LEU A 418 -12.91 8.60 5.02
N TYR A 419 -13.40 7.95 6.07
CA TYR A 419 -14.80 7.63 6.25
C TYR A 419 -15.40 8.40 7.41
N LYS A 420 -16.67 8.74 7.28
CA LYS A 420 -17.51 9.21 8.38
C LYS A 420 -18.49 8.11 8.75
N LYS A 421 -18.51 7.73 10.02
CA LYS A 421 -19.52 6.81 10.54
C LYS A 421 -20.81 7.60 10.77
N GLY A 422 -21.89 7.17 10.12
CA GLY A 422 -23.23 7.68 10.43
C GLY A 422 -23.59 7.30 11.87
N ASN A 423 -24.29 8.18 12.57
CA ASN A 423 -24.98 7.75 13.79
C ASN A 423 -25.89 6.57 13.40
N PRO A 424 -26.02 5.52 14.23
CA PRO A 424 -27.05 4.51 14.01
C PRO A 424 -28.34 5.29 13.82
N ALA A 425 -28.98 5.15 12.66
CA ALA A 425 -30.29 5.74 12.48
C ALA A 425 -31.12 5.21 13.66
N THR A 426 -31.52 6.11 14.57
CA THR A 426 -32.60 5.78 15.48
C THR A 426 -33.70 5.27 14.57
N PRO A 427 -34.17 4.02 14.72
CA PRO A 427 -35.22 3.52 13.87
C PRO A 427 -36.35 4.54 13.97
N THR A 428 -36.55 5.30 12.90
CA THR A 428 -37.70 6.20 12.83
C THR A 428 -38.87 5.25 12.97
N SER A 429 -39.74 5.49 13.96
CA SER A 429 -40.94 4.69 14.20
C SER A 429 -41.82 4.68 12.96
N ALA A 430 -41.46 3.84 12.00
CA ALA A 430 -42.36 3.33 10.99
C ALA A 430 -43.22 2.33 11.73
N THR A 431 -44.51 2.61 11.77
CA THR A 431 -45.55 1.73 12.30
C THR A 431 -45.52 0.44 11.48
N ALA A 432 -44.68 -0.52 11.89
CA ALA A 432 -44.56 -1.82 11.26
C ALA A 432 -45.55 -2.77 11.91
N THR A 433 -46.54 -3.18 11.12
CA THR A 433 -47.45 -4.27 11.43
C THR A 433 -46.65 -5.54 11.73
N SER A 434 -46.98 -6.17 12.85
CA SER A 434 -46.36 -7.37 13.39
C SER A 434 -46.32 -8.53 12.40
N THR A 435 -45.14 -9.06 12.11
CA THR A 435 -44.92 -10.39 11.53
C THR A 435 -43.96 -11.15 12.46
N PRO A 436 -44.13 -12.47 12.71
CA PRO A 436 -43.59 -13.14 13.89
C PRO A 436 -42.10 -13.50 13.77
N THR A 437 -41.44 -13.47 14.92
CA THR A 437 -40.05 -13.88 15.19
C THR A 437 -39.77 -15.34 14.78
N PRO A 438 -38.56 -15.66 14.25
CA PRO A 438 -38.18 -17.04 13.99
C PRO A 438 -38.01 -17.82 15.30
N THR A 439 -38.76 -18.90 15.45
CA THR A 439 -38.74 -19.81 16.59
C THR A 439 -37.48 -20.68 16.57
N LYS A 440 -36.82 -20.82 17.72
CA LYS A 440 -35.73 -21.79 17.95
C LYS A 440 -36.17 -23.20 17.52
N GLU A 441 -35.48 -23.80 16.56
CA GLU A 441 -35.75 -25.17 16.08
C GLU A 441 -35.18 -26.21 17.04
N CYS A 442 -36.03 -26.73 17.93
CA CYS A 442 -35.86 -28.07 18.49
C CYS A 442 -37.17 -28.84 18.34
N ALA A 443 -37.08 -30.17 18.31
CA ALA A 443 -38.25 -31.02 18.19
C ALA A 443 -39.10 -30.94 19.48
N ARG A 444 -40.36 -30.49 19.37
CA ARG A 444 -41.32 -30.48 20.48
C ARG A 444 -41.94 -31.86 20.70
N ASP A 445 -41.15 -32.77 21.24
CA ASP A 445 -41.56 -34.15 21.47
C ASP A 445 -41.60 -34.52 22.96
N ASN A 446 -41.84 -35.80 23.27
CA ASN A 446 -41.87 -36.29 24.65
C ASN A 446 -40.50 -36.27 25.34
N CYS A 447 -39.40 -36.24 24.56
CA CYS A 447 -38.05 -36.08 25.09
C CYS A 447 -37.86 -34.65 25.61
N LEU A 448 -38.20 -33.63 24.81
CA LEU A 448 -38.15 -32.23 25.26
C LEU A 448 -39.05 -31.98 26.48
N ARG A 449 -40.25 -32.58 26.51
CA ARG A 449 -41.15 -32.46 27.67
C ARG A 449 -40.54 -33.05 28.95
N GLN A 450 -39.90 -34.21 28.87
CA GLN A 450 -39.20 -34.79 30.02
C GLN A 450 -38.03 -33.92 30.46
N PHE A 451 -37.30 -33.32 29.51
CA PHE A 451 -36.18 -32.42 29.81
C PHE A 451 -36.62 -31.13 30.52
N ILE A 452 -37.79 -30.59 30.17
CA ILE A 452 -38.37 -29.43 30.87
C ILE A 452 -38.77 -29.81 32.31
N GLN A 453 -39.32 -31.01 32.51
CA GLN A 453 -39.74 -31.48 33.84
C GLN A 453 -38.56 -31.81 34.75
N GLU A 454 -37.44 -32.27 34.20
CA GLU A 454 -36.22 -32.66 34.92
C GLU A 454 -35.13 -31.57 34.84
N SER A 455 -35.52 -30.30 34.71
CA SER A 455 -34.65 -29.16 34.40
C SER A 455 -33.39 -29.03 35.27
N ALA A 456 -33.47 -29.39 36.55
CA ALA A 456 -32.33 -29.39 37.47
C ALA A 456 -31.26 -30.47 37.17
N LYS A 457 -31.66 -31.60 36.60
CA LYS A 457 -30.73 -32.67 36.14
C LYS A 457 -30.22 -32.38 34.73
N VAL A 458 -31.03 -31.72 33.92
CA VAL A 458 -30.71 -31.35 32.53
C VAL A 458 -29.65 -30.26 32.46
N SER A 459 -29.65 -29.30 33.39
CA SER A 459 -28.68 -28.20 33.43
C SER A 459 -27.23 -28.67 33.65
N SER A 460 -27.02 -29.81 34.32
CA SER A 460 -25.70 -30.42 34.49
C SER A 460 -25.38 -31.47 33.41
N PHE A 461 -26.40 -32.11 32.83
CA PHE A 461 -26.23 -33.15 31.81
C PHE A 461 -25.93 -32.59 30.41
N CYS A 462 -26.68 -31.59 29.94
CA CYS A 462 -26.60 -31.11 28.56
C CYS A 462 -25.26 -30.47 28.13
N PRO A 463 -24.57 -29.67 28.97
CA PRO A 463 -23.26 -29.12 28.61
C PRO A 463 -22.21 -30.21 28.34
N SER A 464 -22.18 -31.25 29.17
CA SER A 464 -21.26 -32.39 29.03
C SER A 464 -21.62 -33.28 27.83
N TYR A 465 -22.93 -33.50 27.62
CA TYR A 465 -23.43 -34.33 26.53
C TYR A 465 -23.16 -33.70 25.15
N THR A 466 -23.26 -32.37 25.02
CA THR A 466 -23.08 -31.65 23.74
C THR A 466 -21.64 -31.24 23.43
N ALA A 467 -20.74 -31.23 24.41
CA ALA A 467 -19.31 -30.98 24.21
C ALA A 467 -18.52 -32.19 23.69
N SER A 468 -19.11 -33.39 23.73
CA SER A 468 -18.45 -34.65 23.37
C SER A 468 -18.84 -35.07 21.95
N SER A 469 -17.95 -34.98 20.97
CA SER A 469 -18.21 -35.34 19.56
C SER A 469 -18.31 -36.86 19.29
N ALA A 470 -18.37 -37.71 20.33
CA ALA A 470 -18.36 -39.16 20.20
C ALA A 470 -19.33 -39.82 21.19
N ILE A 471 -20.62 -39.93 20.85
CA ILE A 471 -21.57 -40.75 21.63
C ILE A 471 -22.59 -41.44 20.72
N ALA A 472 -22.20 -42.58 20.16
CA ALA A 472 -23.16 -43.55 19.62
C ALA A 472 -23.40 -44.74 20.59
N THR A 473 -22.75 -44.80 21.76
CA THR A 473 -22.78 -46.01 22.62
C THR A 473 -22.74 -45.78 24.14
N ALA A 474 -22.87 -44.55 24.66
CA ALA A 474 -22.97 -44.36 26.12
C ALA A 474 -24.39 -44.66 26.63
N THR A 475 -24.49 -45.42 27.72
CA THR A 475 -25.74 -45.75 28.40
C THR A 475 -26.43 -44.47 28.87
N LEU A 476 -27.56 -44.11 28.25
CA LEU A 476 -28.30 -42.91 28.60
C LEU A 476 -28.94 -43.06 30.01
N PRO A 477 -28.93 -42.00 30.85
CA PRO A 477 -29.58 -42.02 32.15
C PRO A 477 -31.07 -42.36 32.07
N THR A 478 -31.62 -43.02 33.09
CA THR A 478 -33.05 -43.41 33.13
C THR A 478 -34.00 -42.22 33.09
N PHE A 479 -33.57 -41.04 33.53
CA PHE A 479 -34.36 -39.81 33.49
C PHE A 479 -34.52 -39.21 32.08
N VAL A 480 -33.86 -39.77 31.05
CA VAL A 480 -34.04 -39.39 29.64
C VAL A 480 -34.71 -40.49 28.80
N SER A 481 -35.38 -41.43 29.47
CA SER A 481 -36.04 -42.59 28.86
C SER A 481 -37.07 -42.24 27.77
N GLN A 482 -37.73 -41.07 27.84
CA GLN A 482 -38.71 -40.62 26.84
C GLN A 482 -38.05 -40.16 25.51
N CYS A 483 -36.71 -40.12 25.47
CA CYS A 483 -35.92 -39.94 24.25
C CYS A 483 -35.71 -41.26 23.49
N GLY A 484 -36.09 -42.41 24.08
CA GLY A 484 -36.11 -43.71 23.40
C GLY A 484 -34.73 -44.20 22.96
N GLY A 485 -33.66 -43.82 23.66
CA GLY A 485 -32.29 -44.21 23.29
C GLY A 485 -31.66 -43.36 22.18
N SER A 486 -32.38 -42.38 21.61
CA SER A 486 -31.95 -41.63 20.44
C SER A 486 -31.06 -40.43 20.79
N ALA A 487 -29.80 -40.47 20.38
CA ALA A 487 -28.84 -39.39 20.61
C ALA A 487 -29.26 -38.07 19.95
N SER A 488 -29.85 -38.12 18.74
CA SER A 488 -30.32 -36.93 18.03
C SER A 488 -31.48 -36.24 18.75
N ARG A 489 -32.38 -37.00 19.38
CA ARG A 489 -33.49 -36.45 20.18
C ARG A 489 -32.99 -35.78 21.46
N VAL A 490 -31.97 -36.36 22.10
CA VAL A 490 -31.32 -35.77 23.28
C VAL A 490 -30.60 -34.46 22.93
N SER A 491 -29.82 -34.43 21.84
CA SER A 491 -29.15 -33.20 21.38
C SER A 491 -30.14 -32.11 20.99
N SER A 492 -31.25 -32.46 20.33
CA SER A 492 -32.31 -31.52 20.00
C SER A 492 -32.94 -30.91 21.26
N ALA A 493 -33.24 -31.73 22.28
CA ALA A 493 -33.78 -31.24 23.55
C ALA A 493 -32.80 -30.31 24.30
N CYS A 494 -31.50 -30.64 24.33
CA CYS A 494 -30.47 -29.80 24.95
C CYS A 494 -30.32 -28.43 24.27
N SER A 495 -30.41 -28.37 22.93
CA SER A 495 -30.30 -27.12 22.17
C SER A 495 -31.38 -26.08 22.49
N CYS A 496 -32.53 -26.55 23.02
CA CYS A 496 -33.62 -25.69 23.44
C CYS A 496 -33.49 -25.14 24.86
N LEU A 497 -32.65 -25.77 25.69
CA LEU A 497 -32.61 -25.51 27.14
C LEU A 497 -31.27 -24.95 27.64
N VAL A 498 -30.18 -25.12 26.87
CA VAL A 498 -28.85 -24.59 27.23
C VAL A 498 -28.39 -23.61 26.16
N THR A 499 -28.19 -22.35 26.52
CA THR A 499 -27.43 -21.38 25.71
C THR A 499 -25.94 -21.64 25.89
N PRO A 500 -25.12 -21.65 24.82
CA PRO A 500 -23.69 -21.92 24.95
C PRO A 500 -23.02 -20.80 25.75
N THR A 501 -22.59 -21.13 26.97
CA THR A 501 -21.77 -20.26 27.80
C THR A 501 -20.34 -20.34 27.31
N SER A 502 -19.84 -19.28 26.68
CA SER A 502 -18.43 -19.12 26.36
C SER A 502 -17.64 -18.97 27.66
N SER A 503 -16.91 -20.02 28.04
CA SER A 503 -15.97 -20.00 29.17
C SER A 503 -14.84 -19.02 28.88
N SER A 504 -14.78 -17.96 29.68
CA SER A 504 -13.73 -16.95 29.73
C SER A 504 -12.42 -17.55 30.26
N ALA A 505 -11.42 -17.70 29.40
CA ALA A 505 -10.02 -17.71 29.82
C ALA A 505 -9.55 -16.26 29.92
N ALA A 506 -9.04 -15.88 31.10
CA ALA A 506 -8.53 -14.55 31.37
C ALA A 506 -7.37 -14.23 30.40
N SER A 507 -7.66 -13.36 29.43
CA SER A 507 -6.66 -12.58 28.73
C SER A 507 -6.75 -11.16 29.25
N THR A 508 -5.59 -10.62 29.60
CA THR A 508 -5.35 -9.22 29.97
C THR A 508 -6.14 -8.30 29.03
N PRO A 509 -6.87 -7.28 29.53
CA PRO A 509 -7.68 -6.44 28.66
C PRO A 509 -6.77 -5.65 27.73
N THR A 510 -6.72 -6.07 26.46
CA THR A 510 -6.33 -5.18 25.36
C THR A 510 -7.31 -3.99 25.42
N PRO A 511 -6.82 -2.74 25.42
CA PRO A 511 -7.72 -1.60 25.45
C PRO A 511 -8.58 -1.67 24.20
N THR A 512 -9.90 -1.83 24.39
CA THR A 512 -10.89 -1.59 23.36
C THR A 512 -10.57 -0.22 22.77
N ALA A 513 -10.13 -0.19 21.51
CA ALA A 513 -9.99 1.07 20.79
C ALA A 513 -11.35 1.76 20.88
N GLY A 514 -11.41 2.86 21.64
CA GLY A 514 -12.61 3.67 21.75
C GLY A 514 -13.06 4.07 20.34
N GLY A 515 -14.37 4.16 20.12
CA GLY A 515 -14.88 4.74 18.87
C GLY A 515 -14.28 6.12 18.64
N SER A 516 -14.15 6.53 17.36
CA SER A 516 -13.63 7.86 17.03
C SER A 516 -14.48 8.96 17.68
N ALA A 517 -13.84 9.90 18.35
CA ALA A 517 -14.50 11.03 18.99
C ALA A 517 -15.12 12.00 17.97
N SER A 518 -14.47 12.18 16.81
CA SER A 518 -14.99 12.99 15.70
C SER A 518 -15.96 12.23 14.81
N GLY A 519 -16.07 10.90 14.97
CA GLY A 519 -16.83 10.02 14.10
C GLY A 519 -16.17 9.74 12.74
N TYR A 520 -14.90 10.15 12.56
CA TYR A 520 -14.13 9.88 11.36
C TYR A 520 -13.13 8.75 11.55
N TYR A 521 -12.95 7.97 10.49
CA TYR A 521 -12.12 6.78 10.49
C TYR A 521 -11.27 6.76 9.22
N MET A 522 -10.04 6.30 9.34
CA MET A 522 -9.11 6.16 8.22
C MET A 522 -8.99 4.69 7.84
N ARG A 523 -9.02 4.42 6.54
CA ARG A 523 -8.55 3.17 5.95
C ARG A 523 -7.39 3.45 5.03
N VAL A 524 -6.33 2.65 5.13
CA VAL A 524 -5.16 2.76 4.24
C VAL A 524 -5.02 1.46 3.49
N LEU A 525 -5.00 1.53 2.16
CA LEU A 525 -4.84 0.38 1.28
C LEU A 525 -3.42 0.31 0.73
N TRP A 526 -2.87 -0.90 0.68
CA TRP A 526 -1.64 -1.25 -0.03
C TRP A 526 -1.96 -2.46 -0.90
N LYS A 527 -1.66 -2.37 -2.19
CA LYS A 527 -2.05 -3.40 -3.19
C LYS A 527 -3.56 -3.66 -3.23
N GLY A 528 -4.38 -2.62 -3.08
CA GLY A 528 -5.84 -2.73 -3.04
C GLY A 528 -6.43 -3.41 -1.79
N GLN A 529 -5.61 -3.74 -0.77
CA GLN A 529 -6.05 -4.38 0.47
C GLN A 529 -5.68 -3.54 1.69
N PRO A 530 -6.42 -3.62 2.81
CA PRO A 530 -6.06 -2.89 4.02
C PRO A 530 -4.62 -3.20 4.47
N LEU A 531 -3.83 -2.14 4.64
CA LEU A 531 -2.43 -2.22 5.02
C LEU A 531 -2.32 -2.75 6.46
N ARG A 532 -1.38 -3.67 6.69
CA ARG A 532 -1.02 -4.15 8.02
C ARG A 532 0.28 -3.48 8.46
N SER A 533 0.20 -2.76 9.57
CA SER A 533 1.32 -2.11 10.24
C SER A 533 1.80 -2.98 11.41
N SER A 534 3.11 -3.05 11.62
CA SER A 534 3.70 -3.66 12.81
C SER A 534 3.59 -2.77 14.05
N ASN A 535 3.31 -1.46 13.89
CA ASN A 535 3.02 -0.57 15.01
C ASN A 535 1.64 -0.92 15.61
N PRO A 536 1.53 -1.18 16.93
CA PRO A 536 0.30 -1.63 17.58
C PRO A 536 -0.80 -0.56 17.61
N SER A 537 -0.44 0.72 17.49
CA SER A 537 -1.40 1.83 17.44
C SER A 537 -2.12 1.91 16.09
N LEU A 538 -1.45 1.50 15.01
CA LEU A 538 -2.01 1.47 13.65
C LEU A 538 -2.63 0.11 13.32
N GLY A 539 -1.95 -0.99 13.70
CA GLY A 539 -2.41 -2.36 13.49
C GLY A 539 -2.84 -2.64 12.05
N LEU A 540 -4.03 -3.22 11.88
CA LEU A 540 -4.68 -3.28 10.57
C LEU A 540 -5.34 -1.93 10.29
N MET A 541 -4.91 -1.24 9.24
CA MET A 541 -5.39 0.10 8.89
C MET A 541 -6.74 0.05 8.16
N ASP A 542 -7.77 -0.50 8.81
CA ASP A 542 -9.15 -0.60 8.33
C ASP A 542 -10.10 0.01 9.36
N MET A 543 -10.65 1.19 9.04
CA MET A 543 -11.46 2.01 9.95
C MET A 543 -10.77 2.28 11.30
N VAL A 544 -9.50 2.71 11.26
CA VAL A 544 -8.79 3.19 12.46
C VAL A 544 -9.33 4.57 12.84
N PRO A 545 -9.63 4.86 14.13
CA PRO A 545 -10.05 6.19 14.55
C PRO A 545 -9.10 7.28 14.03
N LEU A 546 -9.66 8.33 13.41
CA LEU A 546 -8.86 9.38 12.78
C LEU A 546 -7.88 10.02 13.76
N GLU A 547 -8.30 10.20 15.02
CA GLU A 547 -7.47 10.79 16.07
C GLU A 547 -6.19 9.98 16.35
N THR A 548 -6.28 8.64 16.27
CA THR A 548 -5.12 7.76 16.43
C THR A 548 -4.14 7.95 15.27
N VAL A 549 -4.64 8.03 14.04
CA VAL A 549 -3.82 8.22 12.84
C VAL A 549 -3.18 9.62 12.82
N LEU A 550 -3.95 10.67 13.11
CA LEU A 550 -3.43 12.03 13.18
C LEU A 550 -2.42 12.19 14.30
N ALA A 551 -2.65 11.63 15.49
CA ALA A 551 -1.70 11.67 16.58
C ALA A 551 -0.39 10.94 16.23
N TYR A 552 -0.46 9.84 15.48
CA TYR A 552 0.73 9.15 14.98
C TYR A 552 1.52 10.03 14.00
N PHE A 553 0.87 10.55 12.96
CA PHE A 553 1.54 11.39 11.96
C PHE A 553 2.05 12.70 12.55
N ASP A 554 1.22 13.45 13.28
CA ASP A 554 1.62 14.71 13.91
C ASP A 554 2.69 14.49 14.97
N GLY A 555 2.69 13.36 15.67
CA GLY A 555 3.74 13.01 16.62
C GLY A 555 5.10 12.86 15.96
N LEU A 556 5.15 12.28 14.75
CA LEU A 556 6.38 12.11 13.98
C LEU A 556 6.82 13.41 13.29
N VAL A 557 5.89 14.09 12.60
CA VAL A 557 6.23 15.16 11.64
C VAL A 557 5.83 16.57 12.12
N GLY A 558 5.00 16.66 13.15
CA GLY A 558 4.34 17.90 13.59
C GLY A 558 3.11 18.22 12.75
N VAL A 559 2.13 18.92 13.35
CA VAL A 559 0.99 19.46 12.60
C VAL A 559 1.51 20.31 11.44
N GLY A 560 1.07 20.00 10.21
CA GLY A 560 1.54 20.67 8.99
C GLY A 560 3.04 20.54 8.74
N ALA A 561 3.65 19.42 9.13
CA ALA A 561 5.09 19.15 9.03
C ALA A 561 5.99 20.13 9.82
N SER A 562 5.44 20.80 10.85
CA SER A 562 6.14 21.83 11.62
C SER A 562 7.44 21.39 12.31
N LEU A 563 7.62 20.08 12.56
CA LEU A 563 8.85 19.56 13.17
C LEU A 563 9.93 19.22 12.15
N ILE A 564 9.58 19.02 10.87
CA ILE A 564 10.50 18.46 9.87
C ILE A 564 11.74 19.32 9.67
N LYS A 565 11.59 20.64 9.56
CA LYS A 565 12.75 21.54 9.37
C LYS A 565 13.75 21.43 10.52
N GLY A 566 13.26 21.42 11.77
CA GLY A 566 14.12 21.29 12.95
C GLY A 566 14.72 19.89 13.11
N LYS A 567 14.00 18.85 12.70
CA LYS A 567 14.51 17.48 12.69
C LYS A 567 15.58 17.27 11.62
N CYS A 568 15.40 17.87 10.44
CA CYS A 568 16.36 17.80 9.34
C CYS A 568 17.69 18.49 9.65
N ASN A 569 17.67 19.60 10.39
CA ASN A 569 18.89 20.34 10.74
C ASN A 569 19.46 19.99 12.14
N GLY A 570 18.82 19.06 12.86
CA GLY A 570 19.26 18.59 14.18
C GLY A 570 18.89 19.49 15.36
N SER A 571 18.12 20.57 15.17
CA SER A 571 17.61 21.37 16.29
C SER A 571 16.49 20.68 17.08
N ILE A 572 15.87 19.66 16.50
CA ILE A 572 14.89 18.78 17.13
C ILE A 572 15.40 17.33 17.01
N PRO A 573 15.46 16.55 18.10
CA PRO A 573 15.86 15.14 18.03
C PRO A 573 14.92 14.31 17.15
N VAL A 574 15.50 13.29 16.51
CA VAL A 574 14.80 12.35 15.63
C VAL A 574 14.64 10.97 16.24
#